data_AF-A0A834Y407-F1
#
_entry.id   AF-A0A834Y407-F1
#
_cell.length_a   1.000
_cell.length_b   1.000
_cell.length_c   1.000
_cell.angle_alpha   90.00
_cell.angle_beta   90.00
_cell.angle_gamma   90.00
#
_symmetry.space_group_name_H-M   'P 1'
#
loop_
_entity.id
_entity.type
_entity.pdbx_description
1 polymer ?
#
loop_
_entity_poly.entity_id
_entity_poly.type
_entity_poly.pdbx_seq_one_letter_code
_entity_poly.pdbx_strand_id
1 'polypeptide(L)'
;MNNIEYTSNEEFDSFQVGDNSVVVTGAIISTEPVRNRTNPGKQPVLRCVLSNMEGRQLRVLIWNSRIPEFEGRISHQMVRLTRPRVMRANPQFFDASLNLMEIELFVQDNTRVDLLGTIPAAPVAERPLPLYELRDIGNITGPVRLTAFIRYPIERQVVGNYSYGSGAITDGVYHSCINVAGPHKAIPAGTHVVVSGELRRNNYDTLILQVTDTSQITIADDQMMDARLLRASFRVIPRDTPRELHPAVGLPVLRQQMVALLAQQVGPAAQELIHSAQIHQLVDLPVFNAGGRVQQIAVNNGTSERQAGASKSRHEPVILRHKNIKKVPKQLLYASDGDSDTGSVGDEPTDSIVIPDSESEEEETSKRPRYDLFEDDCDD
;
A
#
# COMPACT_ATOMS: atom_id res chain seq x y z
N MET A 1 -6.55 -22.81 -33.33
CA MET A 1 -6.16 -22.35 -31.99
C MET A 1 -5.15 -23.34 -31.45
N ASN A 2 -3.94 -22.90 -31.11
CA ASN A 2 -2.98 -23.79 -30.45
C ASN A 2 -3.56 -24.17 -29.09
N ASN A 3 -3.56 -25.47 -28.77
CA ASN A 3 -3.96 -25.95 -27.46
C ASN A 3 -2.88 -25.51 -26.45
N ILE A 4 -3.11 -24.41 -25.75
CA ILE A 4 -2.20 -23.92 -24.71
C ILE A 4 -2.55 -24.68 -23.43
N GLU A 5 -1.62 -25.49 -22.96
CA GLU A 5 -1.73 -26.21 -21.70
C GLU A 5 -1.31 -25.28 -20.55
N TYR A 6 -2.25 -25.04 -19.63
CA TYR A 6 -2.02 -24.29 -18.41
C TYR A 6 -1.32 -25.19 -17.37
N THR A 7 -0.55 -24.57 -16.49
CA THR A 7 0.08 -25.27 -15.36
C THR A 7 -1.02 -25.77 -14.42
N SER A 8 -1.00 -27.04 -14.02
CA SER A 8 -2.05 -27.55 -13.13
C SER A 8 -1.97 -26.99 -11.71
N ASN A 9 -3.05 -27.17 -10.94
CA ASN A 9 -3.05 -26.85 -9.51
C ASN A 9 -1.98 -27.63 -8.74
N GLU A 10 -1.77 -28.91 -9.08
CA GLU A 10 -0.77 -29.77 -8.44
C GLU A 10 0.65 -29.28 -8.72
N GLU A 11 0.92 -28.82 -9.94
CA GLU A 11 2.21 -28.24 -10.30
C GLU A 11 2.46 -26.93 -9.55
N PHE A 12 1.46 -26.04 -9.44
CA PHE A 12 1.56 -24.83 -8.62
C PHE A 12 1.90 -25.16 -7.17
N ASP A 13 1.16 -26.10 -6.57
CA ASP A 13 1.33 -26.51 -5.17
C ASP A 13 2.69 -27.20 -4.91
N SER A 14 3.36 -27.69 -5.96
CA SER A 14 4.71 -28.28 -5.89
C SER A 14 5.85 -27.26 -5.84
N PHE A 15 5.59 -25.99 -6.19
CA PHE A 15 6.63 -24.96 -6.26
C PHE A 15 7.24 -24.67 -4.88
N GLN A 16 8.58 -24.69 -4.82
CA GLN A 16 9.33 -24.45 -3.59
C GLN A 16 10.05 -23.10 -3.63
N VAL A 17 10.06 -22.40 -2.50
CA VAL A 17 10.80 -21.14 -2.36
C VAL A 17 12.29 -21.37 -2.65
N GLY A 18 12.85 -20.58 -3.56
CA GLY A 18 14.24 -20.68 -4.01
C GLY A 18 14.42 -21.44 -5.32
N ASP A 19 13.40 -22.15 -5.81
CA ASP A 19 13.44 -22.81 -7.12
C ASP A 19 13.52 -21.76 -8.24
N ASN A 20 14.35 -22.04 -9.24
CA ASN A 20 14.54 -21.23 -10.45
C ASN A 20 14.51 -22.07 -11.74
N SER A 21 14.03 -23.31 -11.63
CA SER A 21 13.90 -24.27 -12.73
C SER A 21 12.46 -24.43 -13.22
N VAL A 22 11.50 -23.79 -12.54
CA VAL A 22 10.08 -23.92 -12.85
C VAL A 22 9.75 -23.38 -14.24
N VAL A 23 8.77 -24.03 -14.88
CA VAL A 23 8.09 -23.53 -16.07
C VAL A 23 6.63 -23.36 -15.70
N VAL A 24 6.10 -22.18 -15.97
CA VAL A 24 4.72 -21.86 -15.63
C VAL A 24 4.03 -21.26 -16.85
N THR A 25 2.90 -21.82 -17.23
CA THR A 25 1.98 -21.29 -18.23
C THR A 25 0.68 -20.89 -17.54
N GLY A 26 0.27 -19.63 -17.73
CA GLY A 26 -0.86 -19.02 -17.03
C GLY A 26 -1.41 -17.80 -17.76
N ALA A 27 -2.51 -17.26 -17.25
CA ALA A 27 -3.16 -16.05 -17.73
C ALA A 27 -2.93 -14.89 -16.76
N ILE A 28 -2.49 -13.73 -17.27
CA ILE A 28 -2.36 -12.51 -16.47
C ILE A 28 -3.73 -11.84 -16.37
N ILE A 29 -4.37 -11.98 -15.21
CA ILE A 29 -5.74 -11.53 -14.98
C ILE A 29 -5.83 -10.09 -14.43
N SER A 30 -4.73 -9.58 -13.87
CA SER A 30 -4.66 -8.23 -13.33
C SER A 30 -3.22 -7.73 -13.31
N THR A 31 -3.05 -6.42 -13.49
CA THR A 31 -1.77 -5.72 -13.40
C THR A 31 -1.92 -4.47 -12.56
N GLU A 32 -1.04 -4.26 -11.60
CA GLU A 32 -0.97 -3.00 -10.86
C GLU A 32 -0.16 -1.96 -11.65
N PRO A 33 -0.56 -0.67 -11.64
CA PRO A 33 0.23 0.38 -12.27
C PRO A 33 1.61 0.49 -11.61
N VAL A 34 2.64 0.72 -12.43
CA VAL A 34 4.02 0.90 -11.96
C VAL A 34 4.08 2.17 -11.12
N ARG A 35 4.29 2.02 -9.81
CA ARG A 35 4.45 3.17 -8.91
C ARG A 35 5.90 3.61 -8.90
N ASN A 36 6.18 4.76 -9.51
CA ASN A 36 7.45 5.46 -9.32
C ASN A 36 7.55 5.91 -7.86
N ARG A 37 8.43 5.26 -7.08
CA ARG A 37 8.67 5.64 -5.70
C ARG A 37 9.67 6.80 -5.68
N THR A 38 9.30 7.90 -5.04
CA THR A 38 10.12 9.11 -4.88
C THR A 38 11.36 8.89 -4.01
N ASN A 39 11.48 7.73 -3.34
CA ASN A 39 12.65 7.42 -2.52
C ASN A 39 13.81 6.96 -3.39
N PRO A 40 14.94 7.68 -3.41
CA PRO A 40 16.15 7.24 -4.10
C PRO A 40 16.58 5.87 -3.56
N GLY A 41 16.70 4.89 -4.46
CA GLY A 41 17.10 3.51 -4.13
C GLY A 41 15.97 2.48 -4.14
N LYS A 42 14.69 2.87 -4.22
CA LYS A 42 13.58 1.90 -4.41
C LYS A 42 13.30 1.70 -5.90
N GLN A 43 13.75 0.56 -6.39
CA GLN A 43 13.56 0.09 -7.75
C GLN A 43 12.05 -0.03 -8.11
N PRO A 44 11.60 0.46 -9.28
CA PRO A 44 10.23 0.27 -9.73
C PRO A 44 9.95 -1.23 -9.96
N VAL A 45 8.69 -1.60 -9.75
CA VAL A 45 8.21 -2.97 -9.94
C VAL A 45 6.82 -2.94 -10.54
N LEU A 46 6.65 -3.72 -11.61
CA LEU A 46 5.38 -4.09 -12.19
C LEU A 46 4.91 -5.37 -11.49
N ARG A 47 3.70 -5.33 -10.92
CA ARG A 47 3.07 -6.48 -10.26
C ARG A 47 1.93 -6.98 -11.12
N CYS A 48 1.91 -8.28 -11.36
CA CYS A 48 0.84 -8.94 -12.09
C CYS A 48 0.28 -10.10 -11.26
N VAL A 49 -0.99 -10.45 -11.47
CA VAL A 49 -1.58 -11.67 -10.95
C VAL A 49 -1.70 -12.67 -12.09
N LEU A 50 -1.05 -13.81 -11.92
CA LEU A 50 -1.09 -14.94 -12.85
C LEU A 50 -2.03 -16.01 -12.29
N SER A 51 -3.02 -16.39 -13.10
CA SER A 51 -3.98 -17.46 -12.82
C SER A 51 -3.68 -18.65 -13.73
N ASN A 52 -3.80 -19.87 -13.21
CA ASN A 52 -3.79 -21.05 -14.06
C ASN A 52 -5.17 -21.39 -14.66
N MET A 53 -6.19 -20.55 -14.42
CA MET A 53 -7.57 -20.76 -14.84
C MET A 53 -8.32 -21.91 -14.12
N GLU A 54 -7.67 -22.61 -13.19
CA GLU A 54 -8.22 -23.72 -12.40
C GLU A 54 -8.39 -23.40 -10.91
N GLY A 55 -8.30 -22.12 -10.56
CA GLY A 55 -8.57 -21.60 -9.21
C GLY A 55 -7.33 -21.25 -8.39
N ARG A 56 -6.11 -21.55 -8.87
CA ARG A 56 -4.87 -21.10 -8.24
C ARG A 56 -4.34 -19.83 -8.90
N GLN A 57 -3.88 -18.91 -8.06
CA GLN A 57 -3.34 -17.63 -8.49
C GLN A 57 -2.09 -17.29 -7.69
N LEU A 58 -1.12 -16.64 -8.34
CA LEU A 58 0.07 -16.14 -7.67
C LEU A 58 0.49 -14.80 -8.26
N ARG A 59 1.34 -14.08 -7.52
CA ARG A 59 1.87 -12.80 -8.00
C ARG A 59 3.15 -13.01 -8.81
N VAL A 60 3.27 -12.25 -9.89
CA VAL A 60 4.48 -12.15 -10.71
C VAL A 60 5.06 -10.75 -10.56
N LEU A 61 6.34 -10.66 -10.25
CA LEU A 61 7.08 -9.41 -10.05
C LEU A 61 8.10 -9.21 -11.18
N ILE A 62 8.02 -8.06 -11.85
CA ILE A 62 8.97 -7.64 -12.89
C ILE A 62 9.60 -6.32 -12.44
N TRP A 63 10.92 -6.25 -12.38
CA TRP A 63 11.64 -5.11 -11.81
C TRP A 63 12.46 -4.35 -12.86
N ASN A 64 12.65 -3.04 -12.63
CA ASN A 64 13.57 -2.16 -13.35
C ASN A 64 13.56 -2.29 -14.89
N SER A 65 14.68 -2.76 -15.42
CA SER A 65 15.09 -2.81 -16.83
C SER A 65 14.14 -3.64 -17.68
N ARG A 66 13.41 -4.57 -17.07
CA ARG A 66 12.48 -5.45 -17.77
C ARG A 66 11.07 -4.91 -17.83
N ILE A 67 10.73 -3.88 -17.04
CA ILE A 67 9.38 -3.28 -17.04
C ILE A 67 8.99 -2.77 -18.44
N PRO A 68 9.85 -2.01 -19.17
CA PRO A 68 9.51 -1.50 -20.49
C PRO A 68 9.17 -2.58 -21.53
N GLU A 69 9.63 -3.83 -21.33
CA GLU A 69 9.29 -4.95 -22.23
C GLU A 69 7.80 -5.33 -22.13
N PHE A 70 7.20 -5.15 -20.95
CA PHE A 70 5.91 -5.76 -20.57
C PHE A 70 4.83 -4.75 -20.16
N GLU A 71 5.21 -3.54 -19.75
CA GLU A 71 4.28 -2.49 -19.34
C GLU A 71 3.27 -2.17 -20.47
N GLY A 72 1.98 -2.17 -20.13
CA GLY A 72 0.88 -1.98 -21.08
C GLY A 72 0.61 -3.15 -22.04
N ARG A 73 1.51 -4.14 -22.14
CA ARG A 73 1.40 -5.27 -23.09
C ARG A 73 1.04 -6.60 -22.45
N ILE A 74 1.47 -6.81 -21.21
CA ILE A 74 1.32 -8.10 -20.51
C ILE A 74 -0.07 -8.32 -19.90
N SER A 75 -0.85 -7.24 -19.74
CA SER A 75 -2.21 -7.34 -19.21
C SER A 75 -3.11 -8.14 -20.14
N HIS A 76 -3.93 -9.02 -19.57
CA HIS A 76 -4.83 -9.93 -20.29
C HIS A 76 -4.14 -10.85 -21.32
N GLN A 77 -2.86 -11.18 -21.10
CA GLN A 77 -2.12 -12.14 -21.91
C GLN A 77 -2.04 -13.51 -21.24
N MET A 78 -2.11 -14.56 -22.05
CA MET A 78 -1.57 -15.87 -21.71
C MET A 78 -0.06 -15.80 -21.83
N VAL A 79 0.65 -16.19 -20.78
CA VAL A 79 2.10 -16.10 -20.69
C VAL A 79 2.69 -17.44 -20.29
N ARG A 80 3.87 -17.73 -20.83
CA ARG A 80 4.74 -18.79 -20.33
C ARG A 80 6.01 -18.17 -19.78
N LEU A 81 6.25 -18.38 -18.48
CA LEU A 81 7.50 -18.00 -17.83
C LEU A 81 8.36 -19.25 -17.69
N THR A 82 9.59 -19.18 -18.18
CA THR A 82 10.58 -20.25 -18.04
C THR A 82 11.70 -19.75 -17.15
N ARG A 83 12.00 -20.50 -16.09
CA ARG A 83 13.00 -20.15 -15.07
C ARG A 83 12.75 -18.82 -14.33
N PRO A 84 11.52 -18.49 -13.88
CA PRO A 84 11.35 -17.46 -12.87
C PRO A 84 11.88 -17.96 -11.53
N ARG A 85 12.23 -17.04 -10.62
CA ARG A 85 12.61 -17.40 -9.26
C ARG A 85 11.39 -17.42 -8.35
N VAL A 86 11.12 -18.55 -7.70
CA VAL A 86 10.07 -18.67 -6.70
C VAL A 86 10.55 -18.04 -5.38
N MET A 87 9.76 -17.14 -4.83
CA MET A 87 10.02 -16.48 -3.54
C MET A 87 8.81 -16.57 -2.62
N ARG A 88 9.01 -16.37 -1.32
CA ARG A 88 7.89 -16.26 -0.39
C ARG A 88 7.16 -14.94 -0.62
N ALA A 89 5.83 -14.99 -0.64
CA ALA A 89 5.01 -13.81 -0.75
C ALA A 89 5.22 -12.90 0.47
N ASN A 90 5.24 -11.59 0.22
CA ASN A 90 5.27 -10.63 1.32
C ASN A 90 3.86 -10.50 1.91
N PRO A 91 3.64 -10.83 3.20
CA PRO A 91 2.32 -10.78 3.83
C PRO A 91 1.71 -9.38 3.86
N GLN A 92 2.54 -8.32 3.82
CA GLN A 92 2.06 -6.94 3.82
C GLN A 92 1.32 -6.55 2.54
N PHE A 93 1.52 -7.32 1.47
CA PHE A 93 0.88 -7.11 0.17
C PHE A 93 -0.08 -8.26 -0.17
N PHE A 94 -0.44 -9.06 0.85
CA PHE A 94 -1.42 -10.12 0.72
C PHE A 94 -2.82 -9.54 0.92
N ASP A 95 -3.62 -9.57 -0.14
CA ASP A 95 -5.05 -9.29 -0.04
C ASP A 95 -5.77 -10.62 0.17
N ALA A 96 -6.37 -10.81 1.35
CA ALA A 96 -7.08 -12.04 1.69
C ALA A 96 -8.30 -12.31 0.79
N SER A 97 -8.79 -11.30 0.06
CA SER A 97 -9.86 -11.47 -0.93
C SER A 97 -9.37 -12.09 -2.24
N LEU A 98 -8.08 -11.98 -2.54
CA LEU A 98 -7.45 -12.61 -3.69
C LEU A 98 -6.94 -13.99 -3.22
N ASN A 99 -7.43 -15.07 -3.83
CA ASN A 99 -7.00 -16.45 -3.54
C ASN A 99 -5.56 -16.72 -4.02
N LEU A 100 -4.62 -15.91 -3.54
CA LEU A 100 -3.23 -15.91 -3.91
C LEU A 100 -2.47 -16.93 -3.07
N MET A 101 -1.55 -17.64 -3.70
CA MET A 101 -0.61 -18.51 -3.00
C MET A 101 0.35 -17.69 -2.13
N GLU A 102 0.92 -18.33 -1.12
CA GLU A 102 1.95 -17.75 -0.24
C GLU A 102 3.34 -17.63 -0.92
N ILE A 103 3.39 -17.77 -2.24
CA ILE A 103 4.58 -17.65 -3.07
C ILE A 103 4.37 -16.64 -4.20
N GLU A 104 5.48 -16.10 -4.70
CA GLU A 104 5.51 -15.16 -5.80
C GLU A 104 6.60 -15.59 -6.79
N LEU A 105 6.42 -15.24 -8.05
CA LEU A 105 7.41 -15.45 -9.11
C LEU A 105 8.13 -14.16 -9.42
N PHE A 106 9.45 -14.18 -9.34
CA PHE A 106 10.29 -13.06 -9.69
C PHE A 106 10.93 -13.31 -11.06
N VAL A 107 10.64 -12.40 -12.00
CA VAL A 107 11.23 -12.39 -13.33
C VAL A 107 12.63 -11.81 -13.24
N GLN A 108 13.63 -12.66 -13.45
CA GLN A 108 15.04 -12.33 -13.47
C GLN A 108 15.54 -12.07 -14.90
N ASP A 109 16.79 -11.66 -15.05
CA ASP A 109 17.42 -11.43 -16.36
C ASP A 109 17.48 -12.70 -17.23
N ASN A 110 17.59 -13.87 -16.60
CA ASN A 110 17.59 -15.17 -17.27
C ASN A 110 16.20 -15.82 -17.40
N THR A 111 15.14 -15.17 -16.91
CA THR A 111 13.77 -15.66 -17.06
C THR A 111 13.27 -15.34 -18.46
N ARG A 112 12.83 -16.37 -19.20
CA ARG A 112 12.19 -16.17 -20.50
C ARG A 112 10.68 -15.97 -20.30
N VAL A 113 10.11 -14.96 -20.96
CA VAL A 113 8.69 -14.63 -20.91
C VAL A 113 8.14 -14.69 -22.33
N ASP A 114 7.37 -15.72 -22.64
CA ASP A 114 6.70 -15.87 -23.94
C ASP A 114 5.24 -15.42 -23.80
N LEU A 115 4.81 -14.45 -24.62
CA LEU A 115 3.40 -14.06 -24.74
C LEU A 115 2.73 -15.01 -25.74
N LEU A 116 1.82 -15.86 -25.26
CA LEU A 116 1.19 -16.93 -26.05
C LEU A 116 -0.09 -16.48 -26.76
N GLY A 117 -0.56 -15.27 -26.48
CA GLY A 117 -1.77 -14.67 -27.04
C GLY A 117 -2.66 -14.06 -25.96
N THR A 118 -3.67 -13.32 -26.38
CA THR A 118 -4.65 -12.72 -25.46
C THR A 118 -5.55 -13.79 -24.87
N ILE A 119 -5.87 -13.67 -23.58
CA ILE A 119 -6.90 -14.51 -22.95
C ILE A 119 -8.16 -14.37 -23.82
N PRO A 120 -8.77 -15.47 -24.31
CA PRO A 120 -10.04 -15.37 -25.01
C PRO A 120 -10.98 -14.67 -24.06
N ALA A 121 -11.49 -13.50 -24.48
CA ALA A 121 -12.40 -12.73 -23.65
C ALA A 121 -13.52 -13.69 -23.25
N ALA A 122 -13.54 -14.12 -21.98
CA ALA A 122 -14.80 -14.50 -21.40
C ALA A 122 -15.71 -13.31 -21.70
N PRO A 123 -16.96 -13.51 -22.14
CA PRO A 123 -17.90 -12.41 -22.10
C PRO A 123 -17.88 -11.95 -20.64
N VAL A 124 -17.18 -10.85 -20.39
CA VAL A 124 -17.27 -10.13 -19.15
C VAL A 124 -18.68 -9.59 -19.25
N ALA A 125 -19.64 -10.39 -18.81
CA ALA A 125 -20.86 -9.84 -18.29
C ALA A 125 -20.34 -8.97 -17.16
N GLU A 126 -20.12 -7.69 -17.45
CA GLU A 126 -19.89 -6.67 -16.44
C GLU A 126 -20.99 -6.89 -15.44
N ARG A 127 -20.67 -7.56 -14.33
CA ARG A 127 -21.67 -7.77 -13.30
C ARG A 127 -21.91 -6.35 -12.80
N PRO A 128 -23.10 -5.77 -13.06
CA PRO A 128 -23.32 -4.38 -12.72
C PRO A 128 -23.05 -4.25 -11.23
N LEU A 129 -22.19 -3.30 -10.87
CA LEU A 129 -21.88 -3.06 -9.47
C LEU A 129 -23.19 -2.85 -8.72
N PRO A 130 -23.37 -3.49 -7.56
CA PRO A 130 -24.58 -3.33 -6.78
C PRO A 130 -24.80 -1.84 -6.45
N LEU A 131 -26.00 -1.36 -6.75
CA LEU A 131 -26.44 -0.01 -6.46
C LEU A 131 -26.88 0.06 -5.00
N TYR A 132 -26.29 0.98 -4.24
CA TYR A 132 -26.63 1.23 -2.84
C TYR A 132 -27.07 2.68 -2.64
N GLU A 133 -27.82 2.89 -1.55
CA GLU A 133 -28.14 4.22 -1.06
C GLU A 133 -27.11 4.69 -0.03
N LEU A 134 -26.92 6.01 0.11
CA LEU A 134 -25.96 6.59 1.04
C LEU A 134 -26.23 6.23 2.52
N ARG A 135 -27.47 5.89 2.88
CA ARG A 135 -27.79 5.43 4.23
C ARG A 135 -27.22 4.04 4.57
N ASP A 136 -26.99 3.19 3.57
CA ASP A 136 -26.65 1.77 3.77
C ASP A 136 -25.14 1.52 3.74
N ILE A 137 -24.34 2.48 3.25
CA ILE A 137 -22.90 2.28 3.06
C ILE A 137 -22.08 2.23 4.35
N GLY A 138 -22.68 2.52 5.50
CA GLY A 138 -21.99 2.51 6.80
C GLY A 138 -21.40 1.15 7.17
N ASN A 139 -22.03 0.06 6.73
CA ASN A 139 -21.63 -1.33 7.00
C ASN A 139 -21.03 -2.05 5.78
N ILE A 140 -20.88 -1.36 4.65
CA ILE A 140 -20.42 -1.96 3.40
C ILE A 140 -18.91 -1.69 3.22
N THR A 141 -18.19 -2.66 2.68
CA THR A 141 -16.79 -2.52 2.26
C THR A 141 -16.63 -3.09 0.85
N GLY A 142 -15.77 -2.46 0.04
CA GLY A 142 -15.49 -2.93 -1.32
C GLY A 142 -16.23 -2.13 -2.41
N PRO A 143 -16.36 -2.68 -3.63
CA PRO A 143 -16.83 -1.93 -4.78
C PRO A 143 -18.35 -1.72 -4.74
N VAL A 144 -18.78 -0.48 -5.01
CA VAL A 144 -20.17 -0.05 -4.97
C VAL A 144 -20.50 0.89 -6.12
N ARG A 145 -21.79 1.01 -6.40
CA ARG A 145 -22.37 2.09 -7.21
C ARG A 145 -23.35 2.86 -6.33
N LEU A 146 -23.29 4.19 -6.35
CA LEU A 146 -24.16 5.07 -5.57
C LEU A 146 -24.80 6.11 -6.47
N THR A 147 -26.03 6.52 -6.15
CA THR A 147 -26.68 7.68 -6.76
C THR A 147 -26.76 8.79 -5.72
N ALA A 148 -26.23 9.97 -6.04
CA ALA A 148 -26.12 11.09 -5.10
C ALA A 148 -25.93 12.43 -5.83
N PHE A 149 -26.00 13.53 -5.11
CA PHE A 149 -25.70 14.88 -5.60
C PHE A 149 -24.29 15.29 -5.16
N ILE A 150 -23.58 16.03 -6.00
CA ILE A 150 -22.30 16.65 -5.62
C ILE A 150 -22.56 17.73 -4.56
N ARG A 151 -22.09 17.53 -3.33
CA ARG A 151 -22.21 18.51 -2.25
C ARG A 151 -21.13 19.57 -2.34
N TYR A 152 -19.88 19.13 -2.48
CA TYR A 152 -18.73 19.99 -2.69
C TYR A 152 -18.06 19.57 -3.99
N PRO A 153 -17.71 20.53 -4.88
CA PRO A 153 -16.98 20.23 -6.10
C PRO A 153 -15.72 19.41 -5.82
N ILE A 154 -15.35 18.55 -6.76
CA ILE A 154 -14.13 17.75 -6.65
C ILE A 154 -12.95 18.65 -6.98
N GLU A 155 -12.22 19.06 -5.95
CA GLU A 155 -11.09 19.98 -6.05
C GLU A 155 -9.78 19.26 -5.80
N ARG A 156 -8.69 19.78 -6.39
CA ARG A 156 -7.37 19.18 -6.20
C ARG A 156 -6.88 19.44 -4.77
N GLN A 157 -6.61 18.36 -4.04
CA GLN A 157 -5.88 18.41 -2.78
C GLN A 157 -4.46 17.87 -2.97
N VAL A 158 -3.51 18.50 -2.30
CA VAL A 158 -2.10 18.09 -2.29
C VAL A 158 -1.72 17.72 -0.86
N VAL A 159 -1.26 16.48 -0.67
CA VAL A 159 -0.82 15.97 0.63
C VAL A 159 0.57 15.38 0.44
N GLY A 160 1.59 16.12 0.89
CA GLY A 160 2.99 15.80 0.64
C GLY A 160 3.27 15.77 -0.87
N ASN A 161 3.78 14.64 -1.36
CA ASN A 161 4.13 14.44 -2.78
C ASN A 161 3.00 13.83 -3.62
N TYR A 162 1.79 13.70 -3.06
CA TYR A 162 0.63 13.14 -3.73
C TYR A 162 -0.42 14.22 -3.97
N SER A 163 -1.10 14.16 -5.11
CA SER A 163 -2.30 14.97 -5.36
C SER A 163 -3.46 14.08 -5.79
N TYR A 164 -4.65 14.39 -5.29
CA TYR A 164 -5.89 13.69 -5.61
C TYR A 164 -7.05 14.69 -5.65
N GLY A 165 -8.15 14.33 -6.31
CA GLY A 165 -9.40 15.08 -6.25
C GLY A 165 -10.15 14.77 -4.95
N SER A 166 -10.62 15.78 -4.24
CA SER A 166 -11.35 15.65 -2.98
C SER A 166 -12.67 16.40 -3.07
N GLY A 167 -13.75 15.77 -2.65
CA GLY A 167 -15.08 16.38 -2.63
C GLY A 167 -16.01 15.68 -1.66
N ALA A 168 -17.30 15.96 -1.78
CA ALA A 168 -18.33 15.22 -1.05
C ALA A 168 -19.58 15.02 -1.89
N ILE A 169 -20.27 13.92 -1.65
CA ILE A 169 -21.57 13.59 -2.22
C ILE A 169 -22.63 13.52 -1.13
N THR A 170 -23.90 13.74 -1.49
CA THR A 170 -25.04 13.77 -0.57
C THR A 170 -26.32 13.28 -1.22
N ASP A 171 -27.21 12.64 -0.47
CA ASP A 171 -28.60 12.36 -0.88
C ASP A 171 -29.58 13.43 -0.35
N GLY A 172 -29.07 14.50 0.25
CA GLY A 172 -29.83 15.55 0.93
C GLY A 172 -29.98 15.33 2.44
N VAL A 173 -29.66 14.13 2.95
CA VAL A 173 -29.74 13.78 4.38
C VAL A 173 -28.35 13.37 4.90
N TYR A 174 -27.76 12.36 4.26
CA TYR A 174 -26.45 11.79 4.54
C TYR A 174 -25.41 12.31 3.56
N HIS A 175 -24.17 12.40 4.00
CA HIS A 175 -23.06 12.75 3.10
C HIS A 175 -21.87 11.81 3.29
N SER A 176 -21.10 11.66 2.23
CA SER A 176 -19.85 10.90 2.22
C SER A 176 -18.76 11.69 1.52
N CYS A 177 -17.52 11.56 2.02
CA CYS A 177 -16.34 12.05 1.32
C CYS A 177 -16.06 11.19 0.08
N ILE A 178 -15.62 11.82 -0.99
CA ILE A 178 -15.17 11.17 -2.22
C ILE A 178 -13.74 11.61 -2.53
N ASN A 179 -12.88 10.63 -2.81
CA ASN A 179 -11.50 10.86 -3.24
C ASN A 179 -11.30 10.26 -4.64
N VAL A 180 -10.84 11.07 -5.59
CA VAL A 180 -10.54 10.67 -6.97
C VAL A 180 -9.02 10.60 -7.14
N ALA A 181 -8.48 9.42 -7.43
CA ALA A 181 -7.03 9.20 -7.49
C ALA A 181 -6.38 9.78 -8.76
N GLY A 182 -7.06 9.67 -9.90
CA GLY A 182 -6.61 10.09 -11.22
C GLY A 182 -7.02 11.52 -11.59
N PRO A 183 -6.95 11.86 -12.89
CA PRO A 183 -7.40 13.16 -13.38
C PRO A 183 -8.86 13.42 -13.00
N HIS A 184 -9.10 14.53 -12.32
CA HIS A 184 -10.44 14.96 -11.94
C HIS A 184 -10.92 16.15 -12.77
N LYS A 185 -12.16 16.08 -13.24
CA LYS A 185 -12.87 17.23 -13.81
C LYS A 185 -13.71 17.88 -12.72
N ALA A 186 -13.81 19.21 -12.76
CA ALA A 186 -14.71 19.93 -11.90
C ALA A 186 -16.15 19.59 -12.30
N ILE A 187 -16.88 18.93 -11.39
CA ILE A 187 -18.33 18.71 -11.51
C ILE A 187 -19.00 19.75 -10.60
N PRO A 188 -19.97 20.54 -11.12
CA PRO A 188 -20.64 21.55 -10.32
C PRO A 188 -21.33 20.97 -9.07
N ALA A 189 -21.37 21.77 -8.00
CA ALA A 189 -22.17 21.42 -6.83
C ALA A 189 -23.66 21.39 -7.21
N GLY A 190 -24.39 20.44 -6.63
CA GLY A 190 -25.80 20.21 -6.91
C GLY A 190 -26.06 19.24 -8.04
N THR A 191 -25.08 18.88 -8.87
CA THR A 191 -25.29 17.93 -9.98
C THR A 191 -25.63 16.53 -9.48
N HIS A 192 -26.69 15.93 -10.04
CA HIS A 192 -27.07 14.54 -9.78
C HIS A 192 -26.15 13.57 -10.52
N VAL A 193 -25.51 12.67 -9.80
CA VAL A 193 -24.49 11.77 -10.32
C VAL A 193 -24.70 10.33 -9.86
N VAL A 194 -24.24 9.41 -10.70
CA VAL A 194 -23.99 8.02 -10.36
C VAL A 194 -22.49 7.85 -10.21
N VAL A 195 -22.04 7.42 -9.04
CA VAL A 195 -20.62 7.22 -8.72
C VAL A 195 -20.35 5.74 -8.53
N SER A 196 -19.40 5.21 -9.29
CA SER A 196 -18.83 3.89 -9.08
C SER A 196 -17.47 4.01 -8.41
N GLY A 197 -17.21 3.21 -7.38
CA GLY A 197 -15.96 3.29 -6.64
C GLY A 197 -15.85 2.22 -5.57
N GLU A 198 -14.86 2.34 -4.71
CA GLU A 198 -14.60 1.43 -3.61
C GLU A 198 -14.78 2.15 -2.27
N LEU A 199 -15.66 1.62 -1.42
CA LEU A 199 -15.81 2.10 -0.05
C LEU A 199 -14.69 1.58 0.81
N ARG A 200 -13.98 2.51 1.44
CA ARG A 200 -12.91 2.21 2.40
C ARG A 200 -13.03 3.10 3.63
N ARG A 201 -12.53 2.60 4.74
CA ARG A 201 -12.33 3.40 5.96
C ARG A 201 -10.88 3.81 6.05
N ASN A 202 -10.63 5.08 6.31
CA ASN A 202 -9.28 5.56 6.56
C ASN A 202 -8.81 5.20 7.99
N ASN A 203 -7.58 5.58 8.34
CA ASN A 203 -7.02 5.34 9.68
C ASN A 203 -7.79 6.04 10.82
N TYR A 204 -8.66 7.00 10.48
CA TYR A 204 -9.53 7.72 11.41
C TYR A 204 -10.96 7.14 11.45
N ASP A 205 -11.16 5.94 10.89
CA ASP A 205 -12.47 5.28 10.79
C ASP A 205 -13.53 6.10 10.03
N THR A 206 -13.09 7.06 9.21
CA THR A 206 -13.97 7.83 8.33
C THR A 206 -14.20 7.03 7.06
N LEU A 207 -15.47 6.87 6.69
CA LEU A 207 -15.85 6.23 5.44
C LEU A 207 -15.54 7.19 4.28
N ILE A 208 -14.80 6.71 3.28
CA ILE A 208 -14.41 7.44 2.10
C ILE A 208 -14.72 6.55 0.89
N LEU A 209 -15.38 7.15 -0.10
CA LEU A 209 -15.54 6.54 -1.40
C LEU A 209 -14.29 6.86 -2.25
N GLN A 210 -13.49 5.83 -2.55
CA GLN A 210 -12.35 5.96 -3.44
C GLN A 210 -12.78 5.68 -4.88
N VAL A 211 -12.44 6.59 -5.77
CA VAL A 211 -12.76 6.52 -7.19
C VAL A 211 -11.46 6.61 -7.97
N THR A 212 -11.29 5.77 -8.99
CA THR A 212 -10.04 5.73 -9.75
C THR A 212 -9.86 7.01 -10.56
N ASP A 213 -10.89 7.43 -11.28
CA ASP A 213 -10.89 8.65 -12.09
C ASP A 213 -12.34 9.13 -12.34
N THR A 214 -12.49 10.29 -13.00
CA THR A 214 -13.82 10.89 -13.21
C THR A 214 -14.71 10.11 -14.18
N SER A 215 -14.18 9.18 -14.99
CA SER A 215 -15.02 8.36 -15.88
C SER A 215 -15.99 7.46 -15.12
N GLN A 216 -15.68 7.18 -13.84
CA GLN A 216 -16.54 6.43 -12.93
C GLN A 216 -17.63 7.30 -12.27
N ILE A 217 -17.68 8.59 -12.59
CA ILE A 217 -18.72 9.53 -12.16
C ILE A 217 -19.50 9.96 -13.39
N THR A 218 -20.73 9.46 -13.52
CA THR A 218 -21.63 9.82 -14.62
C THR A 218 -22.73 10.74 -14.13
N ILE A 219 -23.10 11.73 -14.95
CA ILE A 219 -24.28 12.56 -14.67
C ILE A 219 -25.51 11.66 -14.84
N ALA A 220 -26.35 11.60 -13.81
CA ALA A 220 -27.51 10.73 -13.79
C ALA A 220 -28.65 11.28 -14.65
N ASP A 221 -28.94 12.58 -14.48
CA ASP A 221 -29.97 13.34 -15.16
C ASP A 221 -29.71 14.86 -14.95
N ASP A 222 -30.62 15.69 -15.46
CA ASP A 222 -30.53 17.15 -15.35
C ASP A 222 -31.04 17.69 -13.99
N GLN A 223 -31.28 16.83 -13.00
CA GLN A 223 -31.68 17.29 -11.68
C GLN A 223 -30.52 18.00 -10.99
N MET A 224 -30.82 19.17 -10.42
CA MET A 224 -29.91 19.87 -9.53
C MET A 224 -30.51 20.05 -8.15
N MET A 225 -29.73 19.71 -7.14
CA MET A 225 -30.12 19.96 -5.75
C MET A 225 -29.81 21.42 -5.36
N ASP A 226 -30.79 22.07 -4.76
CA ASP A 226 -30.66 23.44 -4.27
C ASP A 226 -29.57 23.57 -3.19
N ALA A 227 -28.87 24.70 -3.18
CA ALA A 227 -27.78 24.97 -2.25
C ALA A 227 -28.18 24.88 -0.77
N ARG A 228 -29.44 25.20 -0.42
CA ARG A 228 -29.96 25.06 0.94
C ARG A 228 -30.04 23.59 1.35
N LEU A 229 -30.49 22.71 0.45
CA LEU A 229 -30.59 21.27 0.70
C LEU A 229 -29.21 20.62 0.76
N LEU A 230 -28.27 21.02 -0.11
CA LEU A 230 -26.88 20.56 -0.04
C LEU A 230 -26.26 20.84 1.33
N ARG A 231 -26.47 22.06 1.87
CA ARG A 231 -25.99 22.44 3.20
C ARG A 231 -26.71 21.72 4.34
N ALA A 232 -27.98 21.40 4.16
CA ALA A 232 -28.80 20.73 5.16
C ALA A 232 -28.45 19.24 5.34
N SER A 233 -27.57 18.66 4.52
CA SER A 233 -27.07 17.32 4.79
C SER A 233 -26.10 17.34 5.99
N PHE A 234 -26.52 16.76 7.12
CA PHE A 234 -25.76 16.81 8.39
C PHE A 234 -25.51 15.45 9.00
N ARG A 235 -26.17 14.39 8.52
CA ARG A 235 -26.08 13.08 9.17
C ARG A 235 -24.81 12.36 8.74
N VAL A 236 -24.00 12.02 9.73
CA VAL A 236 -22.95 10.99 9.59
C VAL A 236 -23.67 9.67 9.35
N ILE A 237 -23.16 8.88 8.41
CA ILE A 237 -23.77 7.63 8.01
C ILE A 237 -23.75 6.66 9.21
N PRO A 238 -24.91 6.13 9.65
CA PRO A 238 -24.99 5.28 10.82
C PRO A 238 -24.22 3.98 10.63
N ARG A 239 -23.80 3.38 11.74
CA ARG A 239 -23.24 2.03 11.77
C ARG A 239 -24.12 1.19 12.69
N ASP A 240 -24.55 0.02 12.22
CA ASP A 240 -25.49 -0.82 12.99
C ASP A 240 -24.80 -1.58 14.12
N THR A 241 -23.48 -1.72 14.08
CA THR A 241 -22.69 -2.37 15.14
C THR A 241 -21.81 -1.37 15.88
N PRO A 242 -21.97 -1.23 17.22
CA PRO A 242 -20.98 -0.59 18.08
C PRO A 242 -19.63 -1.30 17.93
N ARG A 243 -18.56 -0.52 17.78
CA ARG A 243 -17.21 -1.08 17.66
C ARG A 243 -16.76 -1.56 19.05
N GLU A 244 -16.42 -2.84 19.20
CA GLU A 244 -15.36 -3.23 20.14
C GLU A 244 -14.09 -2.54 19.64
N LEU A 245 -13.63 -1.54 20.40
CA LEU A 245 -12.39 -0.81 20.13
C LEU A 245 -11.24 -1.82 20.01
N HIS A 246 -10.93 -2.27 18.80
CA HIS A 246 -9.66 -2.92 18.53
C HIS A 246 -8.57 -1.91 18.93
N PRO A 247 -7.67 -2.28 19.86
CA PRO A 247 -6.64 -1.37 20.33
C PRO A 247 -5.86 -0.87 19.13
N ALA A 248 -5.76 0.45 19.00
CA ALA A 248 -5.12 1.12 17.89
C ALA A 248 -3.79 0.44 17.52
N VAL A 249 -3.76 -0.16 16.32
CA VAL A 249 -2.53 -0.58 15.63
C VAL A 249 -1.78 0.70 15.27
N GLY A 250 -1.09 1.26 16.26
CA GLY A 250 -0.46 2.58 16.22
C GLY A 250 0.25 2.94 17.53
N LEU A 251 -0.02 2.22 18.61
CA LEU A 251 0.71 2.32 19.88
C LEU A 251 2.16 1.76 19.93
N PRO A 252 2.76 1.05 18.94
CA PRO A 252 4.12 0.55 19.13
C PRO A 252 5.15 1.68 19.21
N VAL A 253 4.99 2.75 18.44
CA VAL A 253 6.01 3.81 18.34
C VAL A 253 6.01 4.69 19.58
N LEU A 254 4.83 5.07 20.09
CA LEU A 254 4.71 5.86 21.33
C LEU A 254 5.10 5.03 22.56
N ARG A 255 4.78 3.74 22.61
CA ARG A 255 5.27 2.85 23.68
C ARG A 255 6.78 2.64 23.59
N GLN A 256 7.36 2.44 22.41
CA GLN A 256 8.82 2.31 22.26
C GLN A 256 9.54 3.61 22.60
N GLN A 257 8.99 4.77 22.23
CA GLN A 257 9.55 6.08 22.60
C GLN A 257 9.43 6.35 24.10
N MET A 258 8.30 6.01 24.73
CA MET A 258 8.17 6.14 26.20
C MET A 258 9.06 5.16 26.96
N VAL A 259 9.22 3.92 26.48
CA VAL A 259 10.15 2.94 27.08
C VAL A 259 11.59 3.39 26.91
N ALA A 260 11.95 3.98 25.76
CA ALA A 260 13.28 4.55 25.55
C ALA A 260 13.53 5.79 26.43
N LEU A 261 12.52 6.64 26.61
CA LEU A 261 12.61 7.83 27.49
C LEU A 261 12.74 7.43 28.96
N LEU A 262 11.99 6.41 29.40
CA LEU A 262 12.08 5.84 30.74
C LEU A 262 13.45 5.16 30.94
N ALA A 263 13.93 4.40 29.95
CA ALA A 263 15.25 3.75 30.01
C ALA A 263 16.43 4.72 30.04
N GLN A 264 16.27 5.97 29.58
CA GLN A 264 17.27 7.03 29.72
C GLN A 264 17.25 7.70 31.11
N GLN A 265 16.12 7.65 31.83
CA GLN A 265 16.00 8.23 33.16
C GLN A 265 16.38 7.28 34.29
N VAL A 266 16.31 5.96 34.06
CA VAL A 266 16.78 4.99 35.06
C VAL A 266 18.20 4.57 34.72
N GLY A 267 19.14 4.94 35.59
CA GLY A 267 20.56 4.64 35.42
C GLY A 267 20.87 3.15 35.24
N PRO A 268 22.09 2.79 34.81
CA PRO A 268 22.45 1.45 34.32
C PRO A 268 22.15 0.29 35.29
N ALA A 269 22.05 0.57 36.60
CA ALA A 269 21.70 -0.43 37.62
C ALA A 269 20.25 -0.97 37.53
N ALA A 270 19.32 -0.27 36.86
CA ALA A 270 17.93 -0.73 36.73
C ALA A 270 17.65 -1.52 35.44
N GLN A 271 18.53 -1.43 34.43
CA GLN A 271 18.40 -2.18 33.18
C GLN A 271 18.64 -3.69 33.39
N GLU A 272 19.46 -4.09 34.35
CA GLU A 272 19.63 -5.51 34.72
C GLU A 272 18.38 -6.12 35.37
N LEU A 273 17.64 -5.35 36.17
CA LEU A 273 16.40 -5.81 36.81
C LEU A 273 15.28 -6.03 35.78
N ILE A 274 15.17 -5.17 34.76
CA ILE A 274 14.17 -5.31 33.69
C ILE A 274 14.48 -6.51 32.78
N HIS A 275 15.75 -6.80 32.51
CA HIS A 275 16.14 -7.99 31.75
C HIS A 275 15.95 -9.31 32.52
N SER A 276 16.05 -9.28 33.85
CA SER A 276 15.87 -10.48 34.69
C SER A 276 14.41 -10.89 34.92
N ALA A 277 13.43 -10.00 34.67
CA ALA A 277 12.02 -10.24 34.95
C ALA A 277 11.23 -10.92 33.81
N GLN A 278 11.86 -11.25 32.68
CA GLN A 278 11.22 -11.97 31.57
C GLN A 278 11.38 -13.49 31.69
N ILE A 279 10.84 -14.10 32.75
CA ILE A 279 10.53 -15.55 32.76
C ILE A 279 9.20 -15.77 33.50
N HIS A 280 8.16 -16.10 32.73
CA HIS A 280 6.82 -16.58 33.11
C HIS A 280 5.96 -15.75 34.07
N GLN A 281 4.88 -15.13 33.56
CA GLN A 281 3.48 -15.51 33.88
C GLN A 281 2.46 -14.57 33.21
N LEU A 282 1.52 -15.17 32.48
CA LEU A 282 0.19 -14.63 32.20
C LEU A 282 -0.53 -14.38 33.53
N VAL A 283 -0.96 -13.15 33.78
CA VAL A 283 -2.03 -12.85 34.76
C VAL A 283 -2.88 -11.71 34.22
N ASP A 284 -4.18 -11.99 34.10
CA ASP A 284 -5.24 -11.03 33.80
C ASP A 284 -5.19 -9.83 34.74
N LEU A 285 -5.29 -8.62 34.18
CA LEU A 285 -5.50 -7.40 34.96
C LEU A 285 -7.00 -7.18 35.17
N PRO A 286 -7.47 -6.91 36.40
CA PRO A 286 -8.87 -6.64 36.65
C PRO A 286 -9.26 -5.23 36.18
N VAL A 287 -10.47 -5.14 35.62
CA VAL A 287 -11.17 -3.89 35.31
C VAL A 287 -11.51 -3.18 36.61
N PHE A 288 -10.94 -1.99 36.83
CA PHE A 288 -11.37 -1.10 37.91
C PHE A 288 -12.65 -0.37 37.52
N ASN A 289 -13.76 -0.70 38.18
CA ASN A 289 -14.94 0.16 38.23
C ASN A 289 -14.82 1.12 39.42
N ALA A 290 -15.24 2.37 39.20
CA ALA A 290 -15.27 3.42 40.20
C ALA A 290 -16.22 3.06 41.37
N GLY A 291 -15.69 3.03 42.59
CA GLY A 291 -16.49 2.87 43.81
C GLY A 291 -15.69 2.20 44.93
N GLY A 292 -15.08 3.01 45.80
CA GLY A 292 -14.19 2.54 46.85
C GLY A 292 -14.87 1.76 47.98
N ARG A 293 -14.14 0.78 48.53
CA ARG A 293 -13.94 0.55 49.97
C ARG A 293 -12.95 -0.60 50.18
N VAL A 294 -11.99 -0.38 51.08
CA VAL A 294 -10.98 -1.35 51.51
C VAL A 294 -11.56 -2.25 52.58
N GLN A 295 -11.42 -3.57 52.43
CA GLN A 295 -11.38 -4.51 53.55
C GLN A 295 -10.16 -5.41 53.40
N GLN A 296 -9.26 -5.36 54.38
CA GLN A 296 -8.20 -6.34 54.60
C GLN A 296 -8.81 -7.62 55.17
N ILE A 297 -8.47 -8.81 54.61
CA ILE A 297 -8.39 -10.05 55.39
C ILE A 297 -7.19 -10.90 54.93
N ALA A 298 -6.50 -11.41 55.96
CA ALA A 298 -5.29 -12.20 56.09
C ALA A 298 -4.97 -13.30 55.05
N VAL A 299 -3.66 -13.44 54.78
CA VAL A 299 -3.03 -14.62 54.17
C VAL A 299 -2.52 -15.53 55.30
N ASN A 300 -2.99 -16.78 55.33
CA ASN A 300 -2.46 -17.83 56.20
C ASN A 300 -1.35 -18.59 55.45
N ASN A 301 -0.15 -18.58 56.03
CA ASN A 301 0.96 -19.44 55.62
C ASN A 301 0.78 -20.85 56.20
N GLY A 302 0.97 -21.86 55.35
CA GLY A 302 1.06 -23.27 55.75
C GLY A 302 2.24 -23.93 55.06
N THR A 303 3.32 -24.12 55.81
CA THR A 303 4.51 -24.92 55.51
C THR A 303 4.31 -26.39 55.85
N SER A 304 4.88 -27.30 55.06
CA SER A 304 5.29 -28.68 55.44
C SER A 304 6.05 -29.29 54.25
N GLU A 305 7.39 -29.30 54.22
CA GLU A 305 8.29 -30.34 54.74
C GLU A 305 7.98 -31.81 54.31
N ARG A 306 8.88 -32.40 53.52
CA ARG A 306 9.73 -33.60 53.78
C ARG A 306 10.24 -34.22 52.45
N GLN A 307 11.56 -34.26 52.25
CA GLN A 307 12.47 -35.44 52.34
C GLN A 307 12.14 -36.56 51.34
N ALA A 308 13.05 -37.30 50.71
CA ALA A 308 14.51 -37.36 50.59
C ALA A 308 14.79 -38.42 49.50
N GLY A 309 15.97 -38.43 48.87
CA GLY A 309 16.36 -39.56 48.01
C GLY A 309 17.55 -39.28 47.11
N ALA A 310 18.74 -39.63 47.58
CA ALA A 310 20.01 -39.50 46.88
C ALA A 310 20.30 -40.70 45.96
N SER A 311 21.05 -40.48 44.85
CA SER A 311 22.22 -41.31 44.49
C SER A 311 22.95 -40.87 43.20
N LYS A 312 24.20 -40.41 43.38
CA LYS A 312 25.48 -40.73 42.67
C LYS A 312 25.52 -40.94 41.14
N SER A 313 26.37 -40.14 40.45
CA SER A 313 27.64 -40.56 39.80
C SER A 313 28.28 -39.42 38.98
N ARG A 314 29.43 -38.85 39.38
CA ARG A 314 30.78 -38.93 38.73
C ARG A 314 30.85 -38.80 37.19
N HIS A 315 31.43 -37.71 36.66
CA HIS A 315 32.82 -37.67 36.16
C HIS A 315 33.26 -36.27 35.64
N GLU A 316 34.47 -35.90 36.08
CA GLU A 316 35.55 -34.97 35.65
C GLU A 316 35.39 -33.73 34.74
N PRO A 317 36.24 -32.68 34.97
CA PRO A 317 36.24 -31.42 34.23
C PRO A 317 37.30 -31.35 33.11
N VAL A 318 37.00 -30.62 32.02
CA VAL A 318 37.98 -30.24 30.99
C VAL A 318 38.38 -28.77 31.14
N ILE A 319 39.69 -28.59 31.35
CA ILE A 319 40.43 -27.33 31.44
C ILE A 319 40.70 -26.80 30.02
N LEU A 320 40.38 -25.53 29.74
CA LEU A 320 40.89 -24.83 28.55
C LEU A 320 41.88 -23.73 28.97
N ARG A 321 43.15 -23.94 28.60
CA ARG A 321 44.26 -22.98 28.76
C ARG A 321 44.38 -22.08 27.53
N HIS A 322 44.67 -20.80 27.79
CA HIS A 322 45.16 -19.81 26.84
C HIS A 322 46.47 -20.20 26.16
N LYS A 323 46.67 -19.77 24.90
CA LYS A 323 47.99 -19.38 24.36
C LYS A 323 47.88 -18.23 23.35
N ASN A 324 48.56 -17.14 23.69
CA ASN A 324 48.99 -16.04 22.81
C ASN A 324 50.18 -16.50 21.95
N ILE A 325 50.25 -16.12 20.67
CA ILE A 325 51.53 -15.89 19.94
C ILE A 325 51.40 -14.66 19.02
N LYS A 326 52.51 -13.92 18.95
CA LYS A 326 52.78 -12.57 18.45
C LYS A 326 53.35 -12.52 17.00
N LYS A 327 53.18 -11.34 16.35
CA LYS A 327 54.09 -10.59 15.44
C LYS A 327 54.37 -11.07 13.99
N VAL A 328 53.83 -10.38 12.95
CA VAL A 328 54.37 -9.23 12.12
C VAL A 328 55.91 -9.20 11.85
N PRO A 329 56.53 -8.62 10.76
CA PRO A 329 56.08 -7.82 9.56
C PRO A 329 56.76 -8.12 8.18
N LYS A 330 56.34 -7.42 7.09
CA LYS A 330 57.15 -6.50 6.19
C LYS A 330 56.43 -6.27 4.84
N GLN A 331 56.02 -5.04 4.49
CA GLN A 331 56.73 -3.94 3.78
C GLN A 331 56.65 -4.00 2.23
N LEU A 332 56.12 -2.93 1.61
CA LEU A 332 56.65 -2.12 0.48
C LEU A 332 55.55 -1.11 0.08
N LEU A 333 55.65 0.19 0.42
CA LEU A 333 56.35 1.28 -0.30
C LEU A 333 55.72 1.62 -1.66
N TYR A 334 55.11 2.81 -1.78
CA TYR A 334 55.72 3.98 -2.44
C TYR A 334 54.94 5.27 -2.09
N ALA A 335 55.70 6.29 -1.67
CA ALA A 335 55.35 7.72 -1.63
C ALA A 335 55.46 8.30 -3.06
N SER A 336 54.87 9.45 -3.40
CA SER A 336 55.39 10.81 -3.11
C SER A 336 54.32 11.83 -3.57
N ASP A 337 53.86 12.75 -2.72
CA ASP A 337 54.42 14.07 -2.38
C ASP A 337 54.17 15.16 -3.44
N GLY A 338 53.71 16.32 -2.96
CA GLY A 338 53.64 17.56 -3.75
C GLY A 338 52.78 18.65 -3.12
N ASP A 339 53.20 19.17 -1.95
CA ASP A 339 52.72 20.40 -1.33
C ASP A 339 52.91 21.64 -2.23
N SER A 340 52.08 22.68 -2.04
CA SER A 340 52.59 24.03 -1.72
C SER A 340 51.47 25.01 -1.37
N ASP A 341 51.86 25.93 -0.51
CA ASP A 341 51.09 26.77 0.38
C ASP A 341 50.94 28.21 -0.16
N THR A 342 49.89 28.89 0.29
CA THR A 342 49.78 30.35 0.55
C THR A 342 49.86 31.41 -0.58
N GLY A 343 48.89 32.34 -0.57
CA GLY A 343 49.21 33.78 -0.65
C GLY A 343 48.36 34.70 -1.55
N SER A 344 47.83 35.76 -0.91
CA SER A 344 47.48 37.12 -1.40
C SER A 344 46.20 37.42 -2.22
N VAL A 345 45.27 38.11 -1.53
CA VAL A 345 44.70 39.47 -1.77
C VAL A 345 44.75 40.05 -3.20
N GLY A 346 43.60 40.52 -3.69
CA GLY A 346 43.49 41.53 -4.76
C GLY A 346 42.08 41.69 -5.34
N ASP A 347 41.40 42.76 -4.89
CA ASP A 347 40.48 43.69 -5.59
C ASP A 347 39.38 43.21 -6.57
N GLU A 348 38.16 43.72 -6.30
CA GLU A 348 37.02 43.96 -7.22
C GLU A 348 37.42 44.88 -8.42
N PRO A 349 36.60 45.16 -9.48
CA PRO A 349 35.12 45.06 -9.60
C PRO A 349 34.57 44.66 -11.00
N THR A 350 33.26 44.87 -11.18
CA THR A 350 32.47 45.02 -12.43
C THR A 350 32.17 43.76 -13.25
N ASP A 351 30.90 43.36 -13.39
CA ASP A 351 30.02 43.98 -14.38
C ASP A 351 28.56 43.51 -14.24
N SER A 352 27.68 44.50 -14.38
CA SER A 352 26.23 44.46 -14.40
C SER A 352 25.69 43.66 -15.59
N ILE A 353 24.84 42.65 -15.32
CA ILE A 353 24.03 41.99 -16.35
C ILE A 353 22.71 42.74 -16.49
N VAL A 354 22.53 43.27 -17.69
CA VAL A 354 21.34 43.96 -18.20
C VAL A 354 20.20 42.97 -18.41
N ILE A 355 19.04 43.32 -17.87
CA ILE A 355 17.73 42.72 -18.18
C ILE A 355 17.20 43.43 -19.44
N PRO A 356 16.79 42.71 -20.50
CA PRO A 356 15.90 43.29 -21.49
C PRO A 356 14.45 42.99 -21.12
N ASP A 357 13.72 44.07 -20.86
CA ASP A 357 12.27 44.15 -21.01
C ASP A 357 11.90 43.95 -22.48
N SER A 358 10.85 43.18 -22.74
CA SER A 358 10.05 43.33 -23.96
C SER A 358 8.59 43.16 -23.60
N GLU A 359 7.91 44.30 -23.55
CA GLU A 359 6.47 44.47 -23.51
C GLU A 359 5.81 43.98 -24.80
N SER A 360 4.57 43.52 -24.62
CA SER A 360 3.38 43.62 -25.48
C SER A 360 3.53 43.67 -27.00
N GLU A 361 2.79 42.78 -27.68
CA GLU A 361 1.73 43.24 -28.60
C GLU A 361 0.71 42.12 -28.82
N GLU A 362 -0.55 42.55 -28.79
CA GLU A 362 -1.77 41.79 -29.10
C GLU A 362 -1.85 41.54 -30.61
N GLU A 363 -2.36 40.39 -31.07
CA GLU A 363 -3.40 40.44 -32.10
C GLU A 363 -4.18 39.13 -32.24
N GLU A 364 -5.47 39.36 -32.34
CA GLU A 364 -6.62 38.50 -32.56
C GLU A 364 -6.61 37.94 -33.99
N THR A 365 -6.92 36.65 -34.20
CA THR A 365 -7.76 36.24 -35.34
C THR A 365 -8.34 34.85 -35.15
N SER A 366 -9.59 34.86 -34.73
CA SER A 366 -10.64 33.89 -35.03
C SER A 366 -10.68 33.54 -36.54
N LYS A 367 -10.70 32.25 -36.88
CA LYS A 367 -11.52 31.69 -37.96
C LYS A 367 -11.55 30.16 -37.87
N ARG A 368 -12.69 29.66 -37.37
CA ARG A 368 -13.07 28.24 -37.43
C ARG A 368 -13.47 27.88 -38.87
N PRO A 369 -13.15 26.67 -39.37
CA PRO A 369 -13.75 26.17 -40.60
C PRO A 369 -15.20 25.72 -40.35
N ARG A 370 -16.10 26.18 -41.22
CA ARG A 370 -17.45 25.65 -41.43
C ARG A 370 -17.33 24.18 -41.85
N TYR A 371 -18.08 23.30 -41.21
CA TYR A 371 -18.45 22.01 -41.78
C TYR A 371 -19.83 22.16 -42.42
N ASP A 372 -19.89 21.85 -43.70
CA ASP A 372 -21.09 21.81 -44.50
C ASP A 372 -22.01 20.67 -44.03
N LEU A 373 -23.28 21.02 -43.89
CA LEU A 373 -24.40 20.10 -43.71
C LEU A 373 -24.60 19.36 -45.04
N PHE A 374 -24.41 18.04 -45.04
CA PHE A 374 -25.03 17.18 -46.05
C PHE A 374 -26.47 16.92 -45.60
N GLU A 375 -27.40 17.48 -46.34
CA GLU A 375 -28.77 17.01 -46.47
C GLU A 375 -28.69 15.67 -47.20
N ASP A 376 -29.09 14.58 -46.55
CA ASP A 376 -29.46 13.36 -47.25
C ASP A 376 -30.98 13.30 -47.33
N ASP A 377 -31.42 13.21 -48.57
CA ASP A 377 -32.79 13.19 -49.04
C ASP A 377 -33.60 12.03 -48.43
N CYS A 378 -34.87 12.35 -48.18
CA CYS A 378 -35.93 11.36 -48.15
C CYS A 378 -36.10 10.77 -49.56
N ASP A 379 -36.27 9.46 -49.69
CA ASP A 379 -37.33 8.84 -50.50
C ASP A 379 -37.34 7.30 -50.33
N ASP A 380 -38.58 6.79 -50.21
CA ASP A 380 -39.12 5.42 -50.25
C ASP A 380 -38.79 4.35 -49.18
#